data_AF-A0A026VTS8-F1
#
_entry.id   AF-A0A026VTS8-F1
#
_cell.length_a   1.000
_cell.length_b   1.000
_cell.length_c   1.000
_cell.angle_alpha   90.00
_cell.angle_beta   90.00
_cell.angle_gamma   90.00
#
_symmetry.space_group_name_H-M   'P 1'
#
loop_
_entity.id
_entity.type
_entity.pdbx_description
1 polymer ?
#
loop_
_entity_poly.entity_id
_entity_poly.type
_entity_poly.pdbx_seq_one_letter_code
_entity_poly.pdbx_strand_id
1 'polypeptide(L)'
;MGATRYVLSSVILGLFWSSLLKGVLTNSTSRCDYPPCSCDHYGRLTCDCKEEGEELILTTEGDRRLSPHTSRIVVSNCSSVILANSSLASMTGLRSVDLVNVANLTLVRQSFELSSHSARTRISVRNSSIDVMPSFVFRGDVEAITFENVRIGQLSAFSFANLVHTDTLRLENCHIETTEAQAFKKFDVGYLHVIGGTFGDQIPSRTMNDIEVYHKFMLDGVKMGVVRSNAFIMKSPRTVAIQNCVIESLESEAFDVTARGAVIIKNNTFGSISVGAYLGIRADRENRPPSSSSLVHDFIFKNNSVSSFEEGSLMFDRTSFRVEIDNLLIAQPCDCQMLPVWRNNVLNYTNVYSRFYARQNSLVPPQSQSQEAISETPETFLCLDGGLEDGVPTSFADYETRHCSLGGSMLVVILISVSAILALVACVCLIVWCCRRHRRNNRKKWISVPTNAPDVVSKKNGVIGREAATSGAPVDSRITMVVPDGRLYRETEFHVIVEKAEPLTTEL
;
A
#
# COMPACT_ATOMS: atom_id res chain seq x y z
N MET A 1 -27.11 26.10 118.48
CA MET A 1 -26.21 27.27 118.30
C MET A 1 -25.09 26.80 117.37
N GLY A 2 -24.80 27.35 116.21
CA GLY A 2 -25.34 28.46 115.43
C GLY A 2 -24.90 28.24 113.97
N ALA A 3 -25.66 28.84 113.06
CA ALA A 3 -25.42 28.79 111.63
C ALA A 3 -24.36 29.83 111.18
N THR A 4 -23.94 29.69 109.92
CA THR A 4 -23.21 30.66 109.05
C THR A 4 -21.67 30.66 109.23
N ARG A 5 -20.80 30.72 108.20
CA ARG A 5 -20.93 31.30 106.85
C ARG A 5 -19.62 31.04 106.02
N TYR A 6 -19.73 31.17 104.68
CA TYR A 6 -18.67 31.27 103.61
C TYR A 6 -18.00 29.97 103.14
N VAL A 7 -18.33 29.38 101.98
CA VAL A 7 -18.20 29.83 100.56
C VAL A 7 -16.75 30.19 100.20
N LEU A 8 -15.99 29.22 99.67
CA LEU A 8 -14.93 29.35 98.63
C LEU A 8 -14.04 28.09 98.57
N SER A 9 -14.39 27.10 97.75
CA SER A 9 -13.42 26.20 97.06
C SER A 9 -14.12 25.21 96.10
N SER A 10 -14.92 25.71 95.17
CA SER A 10 -15.48 24.92 94.05
C SER A 10 -14.87 25.34 92.71
N VAL A 11 -13.54 25.44 92.67
CA VAL A 11 -12.77 25.56 91.42
C VAL A 11 -11.49 24.78 91.64
N ILE A 12 -11.44 23.53 91.17
CA ILE A 12 -10.23 22.73 90.81
C ILE A 12 -10.63 21.31 90.35
N LEU A 13 -11.86 20.82 90.57
CA LEU A 13 -12.33 19.53 90.04
C LEU A 13 -13.19 19.65 88.76
N GLY A 14 -12.76 20.49 87.81
CA GLY A 14 -13.50 20.74 86.56
C GLY A 14 -12.62 20.96 85.32
N LEU A 15 -11.38 20.49 85.33
CA LEU A 15 -10.42 20.68 84.22
C LEU A 15 -9.64 19.42 83.83
N PHE A 16 -10.14 18.22 84.15
CA PHE A 16 -9.49 16.96 83.73
C PHE A 16 -10.40 16.01 82.95
N TRP A 17 -11.60 16.43 82.55
CA TRP A 17 -12.60 15.57 81.88
C TRP A 17 -13.11 16.13 80.55
N SER A 18 -12.26 16.84 79.78
CA SER A 18 -12.63 17.32 78.44
C SER A 18 -11.52 17.22 77.38
N SER A 19 -10.51 16.38 77.59
CA SER A 19 -9.39 16.30 76.64
C SER A 19 -8.71 14.94 76.63
N LEU A 20 -9.41 13.87 76.25
CA LEU A 20 -8.76 12.62 75.79
C LEU A 20 -9.68 11.66 75.01
N LEU A 21 -10.73 12.19 74.38
CA LEU A 21 -11.43 11.54 73.26
C LEU A 21 -11.55 12.54 72.10
N LYS A 22 -10.46 13.22 71.77
CA LYS A 22 -10.24 13.62 70.37
C LYS A 22 -9.69 12.37 69.71
N GLY A 23 -10.52 11.72 68.91
CA GLY A 23 -10.08 10.67 68.02
C GLY A 23 -8.78 11.11 67.37
N VAL A 24 -7.77 10.27 67.46
CA VAL A 24 -6.64 10.30 66.55
C VAL A 24 -7.24 10.05 65.17
N LEU A 25 -7.72 11.13 64.55
CA LEU A 25 -7.76 11.25 63.11
C LEU A 25 -6.30 11.05 62.72
N THR A 26 -5.98 9.86 62.26
CA THR A 26 -4.80 9.65 61.45
C THR A 26 -4.88 10.69 60.35
N ASN A 27 -4.11 11.78 60.47
CA ASN A 27 -3.80 12.69 59.38
C ASN A 27 -3.04 11.83 58.36
N SER A 28 -3.77 11.05 57.57
CA SER A 28 -3.19 10.37 56.42
C SER A 28 -2.99 11.49 55.41
N THR A 29 -1.79 12.06 55.40
CA THR A 29 -1.34 12.97 54.35
C THR A 29 -1.51 12.23 53.04
N SER A 30 -2.58 12.56 52.33
CA SER A 30 -2.96 11.93 51.08
C SER A 30 -2.69 12.92 49.97
N ARG A 31 -2.51 12.43 48.74
CA ARG A 31 -2.37 13.31 47.57
C ARG A 31 -3.51 14.32 47.45
N CYS A 32 -4.68 14.03 48.03
CA CYS A 32 -5.85 14.89 48.08
C CYS A 32 -5.67 16.17 48.91
N ASP A 33 -4.74 16.18 49.86
CA ASP A 33 -4.53 17.31 50.78
C ASP A 33 -3.52 18.34 50.25
N TYR A 34 -2.93 18.06 49.08
CA TYR A 34 -1.89 18.88 48.47
C TYR A 34 -2.33 19.38 47.08
N PRO A 35 -2.27 20.70 46.81
CA PRO A 35 -2.46 21.21 45.45
C PRO A 35 -1.42 20.60 44.49
N PRO A 36 -1.75 20.42 43.20
CA PRO A 36 -2.99 20.84 42.52
C PRO A 36 -4.08 19.75 42.53
N CYS A 37 -4.02 18.80 43.47
CA CYS A 37 -4.91 17.65 43.51
C CYS A 37 -6.04 17.84 44.54
N SER A 38 -7.21 17.27 44.24
CA SER A 38 -8.36 17.20 45.14
C SER A 38 -9.07 15.87 45.00
N CYS A 39 -9.77 15.44 46.04
CA CYS A 39 -10.55 14.20 46.03
C CYS A 39 -12.01 14.44 46.38
N ASP A 40 -12.90 13.71 45.71
CA ASP A 40 -14.31 13.69 46.07
C ASP A 40 -14.63 12.62 47.14
N HIS A 41 -15.85 12.65 47.66
CA HIS A 41 -16.33 11.66 48.63
C HIS A 41 -16.46 10.23 48.05
N TYR A 42 -16.38 10.08 46.73
CA TYR A 42 -16.50 8.81 46.01
C TYR A 42 -15.13 8.21 45.64
N GLY A 43 -14.02 8.81 46.12
CA GLY A 43 -12.67 8.34 45.89
C GLY A 43 -12.11 8.69 44.51
N ARG A 44 -12.65 9.70 43.82
CA ARG A 44 -12.06 10.24 42.60
C ARG A 44 -10.99 11.26 42.95
N LEU A 45 -9.75 10.99 42.56
CA LEU A 45 -8.64 11.94 42.57
C LEU A 45 -8.64 12.75 41.28
N THR A 46 -8.66 14.08 41.38
CA THR A 46 -8.56 15.01 40.25
C THR A 46 -7.41 15.98 40.48
N CYS A 47 -6.47 16.03 39.56
CA CYS A 47 -5.33 16.97 39.58
C CYS A 47 -5.35 17.82 38.30
N ASP A 48 -5.43 19.16 38.42
CA ASP A 48 -5.39 20.08 37.28
C ASP A 48 -4.25 21.10 37.45
N CYS A 49 -3.16 20.96 36.69
CA CYS A 49 -1.94 21.75 36.89
C CYS A 49 -1.90 23.06 36.06
N LYS A 50 -3.05 23.64 35.70
CA LYS A 50 -3.09 24.87 34.86
C LYS A 50 -2.29 26.04 35.41
N GLU A 51 -2.26 26.20 36.73
CA GLU A 51 -1.63 27.32 37.42
C GLU A 51 -0.25 26.96 38.01
N GLU A 52 0.03 25.67 38.17
CA GLU A 52 1.25 25.15 38.78
C GLU A 52 2.06 24.39 37.73
N GLY A 53 3.17 24.98 37.28
CA GLY A 53 4.12 24.31 36.37
C GLY A 53 4.94 23.19 37.02
N GLU A 54 4.54 22.73 38.21
CA GLU A 54 5.27 21.75 39.02
C GLU A 54 5.12 20.33 38.49
N GLU A 55 6.14 19.52 38.77
CA GLU A 55 6.16 18.10 38.49
C GLU A 55 5.21 17.34 39.42
N LEU A 56 4.24 16.62 38.83
CA LEU A 56 3.28 15.81 39.56
C LEU A 56 3.80 14.37 39.71
N ILE A 57 4.22 14.01 40.92
CA ILE A 57 4.61 12.63 41.24
C ILE A 57 3.42 11.89 41.87
N LEU A 58 3.02 10.79 41.23
CA LEU A 58 2.01 9.85 41.70
C LEU A 58 2.71 8.62 42.30
N THR A 59 2.67 8.49 43.63
CA THR A 59 3.38 7.45 44.39
C THR A 59 2.53 6.92 45.55
N THR A 60 2.81 5.71 46.03
CA THR A 60 2.21 5.12 47.24
C THR A 60 3.03 5.39 48.50
N GLU A 61 4.22 5.96 48.36
CA GLU A 61 5.16 6.21 49.46
C GLU A 61 5.26 7.70 49.82
N GLY A 62 5.64 7.99 51.07
CA GLY A 62 5.84 9.36 51.55
C GLY A 62 4.55 10.13 51.88
N ASP A 63 4.71 11.43 52.11
CA ASP A 63 3.65 12.31 52.62
C ASP A 63 2.59 12.64 51.56
N ARG A 64 2.90 12.48 50.27
CA ARG A 64 2.00 12.76 49.13
C ARG A 64 1.44 11.48 48.50
N ARG A 65 1.21 10.45 49.31
CA ARG A 65 0.79 9.13 48.83
C ARG A 65 -0.63 9.09 48.27
N LEU A 66 -0.85 8.23 47.29
CA LEU A 66 -2.17 7.91 46.79
C LEU A 66 -2.96 7.07 47.81
N SER A 67 -4.24 7.38 47.98
CA SER A 67 -5.11 6.66 48.91
C SER A 67 -5.47 5.27 48.35
N PRO A 68 -5.41 4.19 49.15
CA PRO A 68 -5.88 2.85 48.74
C PRO A 68 -7.36 2.80 48.35
N HIS A 69 -8.16 3.77 48.79
CA HIS A 69 -9.59 3.89 48.51
C HIS A 69 -9.90 4.66 47.23
N THR A 70 -8.88 5.06 46.47
CA THR A 70 -9.06 5.78 45.20
C THR A 70 -9.71 4.86 44.16
N SER A 71 -10.82 5.30 43.58
CA SER A 71 -11.59 4.56 42.58
C SER A 71 -11.37 5.08 41.16
N ARG A 72 -10.98 6.35 41.01
CA ARG A 72 -10.72 6.99 39.72
C ARG A 72 -9.60 8.02 39.85
N ILE A 73 -8.72 8.07 38.87
CA ILE A 73 -7.63 9.06 38.80
C ILE A 73 -7.80 9.85 37.52
N VAL A 74 -7.87 11.18 37.64
CA VAL A 74 -7.91 12.10 36.50
C VAL A 74 -6.83 13.14 36.68
N VAL A 75 -5.85 13.16 35.77
CA VAL A 75 -4.78 14.15 35.74
C VAL A 75 -4.87 14.94 34.46
N SER A 76 -4.92 16.27 34.56
CA SER A 76 -5.07 17.15 33.40
C SER A 76 -4.10 18.33 33.41
N ASN A 77 -3.66 18.70 32.20
CA ASN A 77 -2.93 19.96 31.93
C ASN A 77 -1.64 20.12 32.74
N CYS A 78 -0.89 19.03 32.94
CA CYS A 78 0.35 19.03 33.70
C CYS A 78 1.58 19.02 32.78
N SER A 79 2.62 19.79 33.17
CA SER A 79 3.88 19.87 32.45
C SER A 79 4.66 18.56 32.51
N SER A 80 4.81 18.00 33.71
CA SER A 80 5.46 16.72 33.96
C SER A 80 4.64 15.88 34.92
N VAL A 81 4.41 14.61 34.58
CA VAL A 81 3.78 13.64 35.47
C VAL A 81 4.66 12.40 35.53
N ILE A 82 5.02 11.99 36.75
CA ILE A 82 5.76 10.75 37.00
C ILE A 82 4.82 9.76 37.66
N LEU A 83 4.56 8.64 36.99
CA LEU A 83 3.86 7.49 37.58
C LEU A 83 4.90 6.52 38.15
N ALA A 84 5.05 6.53 39.47
CA ALA A 84 6.03 5.72 40.17
C ALA A 84 5.69 4.23 40.08
N ASN A 85 6.69 3.39 40.36
CA ASN A 85 6.56 1.93 40.36
C ASN A 85 5.47 1.48 41.32
N SER A 86 4.59 0.58 40.84
CA SER A 86 3.55 -0.04 41.65
C SER A 86 2.63 0.95 42.37
N SER A 87 2.55 2.19 41.89
CA SER A 87 1.79 3.28 42.52
C SER A 87 0.28 3.03 42.55
N LEU A 88 -0.22 2.10 41.73
CA LEU A 88 -1.63 1.72 41.66
C LEU A 88 -1.93 0.38 42.37
N ALA A 89 -0.91 -0.33 42.84
CA ALA A 89 -1.03 -1.72 43.31
C ALA A 89 -1.86 -1.84 44.61
N SER A 90 -1.90 -0.79 45.43
CA SER A 90 -2.65 -0.75 46.68
C SER A 90 -4.15 -0.46 46.49
N MET A 91 -4.55 -0.01 45.30
CA MET A 91 -5.92 0.42 45.02
C MET A 91 -6.79 -0.74 44.58
N THR A 92 -7.53 -1.32 45.53
CA THR A 92 -8.46 -2.44 45.25
C THR A 92 -9.75 -2.00 44.55
N GLY A 93 -10.09 -0.71 44.62
CA GLY A 93 -11.31 -0.15 44.05
C GLY A 93 -11.12 0.61 42.72
N LEU A 94 -9.91 0.62 42.16
CA LEU A 94 -9.60 1.41 40.97
C LEU A 94 -10.41 0.92 39.76
N ARG A 95 -10.97 1.87 39.00
CA ARG A 95 -11.79 1.61 37.81
C ARG A 95 -11.33 2.37 36.58
N SER A 96 -10.78 3.57 36.75
CA SER A 96 -10.22 4.34 35.63
C SER A 96 -9.01 5.17 36.03
N VAL A 97 -8.08 5.28 35.08
CA VAL A 97 -6.93 6.19 35.13
C VAL A 97 -6.91 6.97 33.82
N ASP A 98 -7.14 8.27 33.90
CA ASP A 98 -7.22 9.18 32.77
C ASP A 98 -6.12 10.24 32.90
N LEU A 99 -5.16 10.22 31.97
CA LEU A 99 -4.06 11.18 31.88
C LEU A 99 -4.25 12.01 30.60
N VAL A 100 -4.52 13.30 30.74
CA VAL A 100 -4.95 14.16 29.63
C VAL A 100 -4.10 15.42 29.55
N ASN A 101 -3.64 15.78 28.35
CA ASN A 101 -2.84 16.99 28.12
C ASN A 101 -1.60 17.03 29.04
N VAL A 102 -0.83 15.94 29.07
CA VAL A 102 0.40 15.86 29.87
C VAL A 102 1.60 16.03 28.95
N ALA A 103 2.33 17.14 29.10
CA ALA A 103 3.41 17.46 28.17
C ALA A 103 4.56 16.44 28.23
N ASN A 104 4.90 15.93 29.42
CA ASN A 104 5.83 14.82 29.59
C ASN A 104 5.32 13.82 30.64
N LEU A 105 4.94 12.63 30.20
CA LEU A 105 4.52 11.51 31.04
C LEU A 105 5.67 10.52 31.17
N THR A 106 6.29 10.50 32.35
CA THR A 106 7.35 9.56 32.68
C THR A 106 6.74 8.33 33.33
N LEU A 107 6.87 7.20 32.65
CA LEU A 107 6.44 5.90 33.14
C LEU A 107 7.66 5.13 33.65
N VAL A 108 7.50 4.50 34.81
CA VAL A 108 8.48 3.54 35.34
C VAL A 108 7.98 2.12 35.06
N ARG A 109 8.85 1.12 35.19
CA ARG A 109 8.45 -0.29 35.19
C ARG A 109 7.31 -0.49 36.19
N GLN A 110 6.29 -1.26 35.80
CA GLN A 110 5.12 -1.56 36.64
C GLN A 110 4.36 -0.31 37.11
N SER A 111 4.42 0.79 36.35
CA SER A 111 3.68 2.01 36.64
C SER A 111 2.16 1.77 36.64
N PHE A 112 1.67 0.89 35.76
CA PHE A 112 0.28 0.42 35.74
C PHE A 112 0.14 -1.01 36.30
N GLU A 113 0.79 -1.28 37.44
CA GLU A 113 0.52 -2.49 38.20
C GLU A 113 -0.75 -2.32 39.03
N LEU A 114 -1.76 -3.12 38.68
CA LEU A 114 -3.05 -3.14 39.34
C LEU A 114 -3.09 -4.21 40.43
N SER A 115 -3.89 -3.98 41.47
CA SER A 115 -4.13 -4.96 42.52
C SER A 115 -4.76 -6.24 41.94
N SER A 116 -4.41 -7.41 42.48
CA SER A 116 -5.06 -8.68 42.13
C SER A 116 -6.55 -8.72 42.46
N HIS A 117 -6.99 -7.83 43.35
CA HIS A 117 -8.40 -7.68 43.76
C HIS A 117 -9.06 -6.46 43.12
N SER A 118 -8.35 -5.75 42.22
CA SER A 118 -8.92 -4.60 41.53
C SER A 118 -10.06 -5.01 40.61
N ALA A 119 -11.02 -4.10 40.45
CA ALA A 119 -11.99 -4.22 39.38
C ALA A 119 -11.29 -3.99 38.03
N ARG A 120 -11.87 -4.52 36.95
CA ARG A 120 -11.38 -4.30 35.58
C ARG A 120 -11.20 -2.80 35.34
N THR A 121 -9.94 -2.37 35.21
CA THR A 121 -9.58 -0.95 35.16
C THR A 121 -9.37 -0.49 33.73
N ARG A 122 -9.87 0.69 33.39
CA ARG A 122 -9.63 1.36 32.11
C ARG A 122 -8.50 2.37 32.22
N ILE A 123 -7.55 2.33 31.30
CA ILE A 123 -6.41 3.23 31.24
C ILE A 123 -6.53 4.07 29.97
N SER A 124 -6.57 5.39 30.10
CA SER A 124 -6.63 6.33 28.98
C SER A 124 -5.51 7.36 29.09
N VAL A 125 -4.71 7.50 28.04
CA VAL A 125 -3.69 8.55 27.90
C VAL A 125 -4.00 9.35 26.65
N ARG A 126 -4.18 10.67 26.77
CA ARG A 126 -4.65 11.53 25.68
C ARG A 126 -3.84 12.81 25.56
N ASN A 127 -3.46 13.17 24.34
CA ASN A 127 -2.71 14.39 24.03
C ASN A 127 -1.47 14.54 24.92
N SER A 128 -0.66 13.47 25.01
CA SER A 128 0.49 13.41 25.90
C SER A 128 1.75 13.00 25.16
N SER A 129 2.92 13.30 25.72
CA SER A 129 4.20 12.77 25.25
C SER A 129 4.80 11.82 26.27
N ILE A 130 5.29 10.69 25.82
CA ILE A 130 6.05 9.71 26.59
C ILE A 130 7.40 9.58 25.91
N ASP A 131 8.48 9.92 26.61
CA ASP A 131 9.82 9.80 26.02
C ASP A 131 10.19 8.33 25.81
N VAL A 132 10.10 7.53 26.89
CA VAL A 132 10.36 6.10 26.85
C VAL A 132 9.20 5.35 27.51
N MET A 133 8.65 4.38 26.79
CA MET A 133 7.74 3.37 27.34
C MET A 133 8.60 2.18 27.80
N PRO A 134 8.82 1.98 29.11
CA PRO A 134 9.73 0.95 29.58
C PRO A 134 9.13 -0.46 29.49
N SER A 135 9.97 -1.47 29.72
CA SER A 135 9.51 -2.86 29.83
C SER A 135 8.55 -3.07 31.01
N PHE A 136 7.56 -3.95 30.84
CA PHE A 136 6.61 -4.39 31.86
C PHE A 136 5.85 -3.24 32.54
N VAL A 137 5.35 -2.30 31.73
CA VAL A 137 4.56 -1.15 32.21
C VAL A 137 3.24 -1.60 32.84
N PHE A 138 2.59 -2.58 32.21
CA PHE A 138 1.28 -3.09 32.61
C PHE A 138 1.41 -4.42 33.37
N ARG A 139 0.60 -4.58 34.41
CA ARG A 139 0.45 -5.84 35.14
C ARG A 139 -0.90 -5.90 35.84
N GLY A 140 -1.62 -7.01 35.70
CA GLY A 140 -2.93 -7.22 36.35
C GLY A 140 -4.10 -7.28 35.36
N ASP A 141 -5.33 -7.19 35.89
CA ASP A 141 -6.57 -7.25 35.11
C ASP A 141 -6.93 -5.86 34.56
N VAL A 142 -6.52 -5.62 33.32
CA VAL A 142 -6.76 -4.35 32.61
C VAL A 142 -7.88 -4.56 31.62
N GLU A 143 -8.98 -3.80 31.75
CA GLU A 143 -10.13 -3.92 30.84
C GLU A 143 -9.79 -3.38 29.45
N ALA A 144 -9.29 -2.16 29.41
CA ALA A 144 -9.04 -1.44 28.18
C ALA A 144 -7.88 -0.46 28.34
N ILE A 145 -7.05 -0.39 27.32
CA ILE A 145 -5.93 0.54 27.22
C ILE A 145 -6.14 1.37 25.97
N THR A 146 -6.22 2.70 26.13
CA THR A 146 -6.43 3.64 25.02
C THR A 146 -5.39 4.75 25.06
N PHE A 147 -4.60 4.85 24.00
CA PHE A 147 -3.71 5.99 23.73
C PHE A 147 -4.30 6.79 22.58
N GLU A 148 -4.48 8.10 22.76
CA GLU A 148 -5.06 9.00 21.76
C GLU A 148 -4.17 10.24 21.58
N ASN A 149 -3.70 10.50 20.36
CA ASN A 149 -2.78 11.60 20.04
C ASN A 149 -1.55 11.62 20.97
N VAL A 150 -0.92 10.45 21.16
CA VAL A 150 0.24 10.30 22.05
C VAL A 150 1.53 10.18 21.23
N ARG A 151 2.55 10.96 21.59
CA ARG A 151 3.91 10.78 21.07
C ARG A 151 4.67 9.82 21.98
N ILE A 152 5.31 8.81 21.40
CA ILE A 152 6.16 7.85 22.10
C ILE A 152 7.53 7.88 21.43
N GLY A 153 8.57 8.33 22.14
CA GLY A 153 9.94 8.36 21.59
C GLY A 153 10.48 6.94 21.35
N GLN A 154 10.50 6.14 22.41
CA GLN A 154 10.97 4.75 22.35
C GLN A 154 9.99 3.79 22.99
N LEU A 155 9.62 2.75 22.24
CA LEU A 155 8.86 1.62 22.74
C LEU A 155 9.80 0.44 23.03
N SER A 156 10.12 0.23 24.31
CA SER A 156 11.05 -0.82 24.72
C SER A 156 10.47 -2.23 24.59
N ALA A 157 11.33 -3.24 24.54
CA ALA A 157 10.94 -4.64 24.58
C ALA A 157 10.07 -4.93 25.81
N PHE A 158 9.03 -5.74 25.63
CA PHE A 158 8.07 -6.14 26.67
C PHE A 158 7.28 -4.99 27.30
N SER A 159 7.17 -3.84 26.64
CA SER A 159 6.33 -2.72 27.12
C SER A 159 4.89 -3.16 27.35
N PHE A 160 4.31 -3.87 26.38
CA PHE A 160 3.01 -4.51 26.45
C PHE A 160 3.21 -6.02 26.61
N ALA A 161 3.26 -6.46 27.86
CA ALA A 161 3.37 -7.86 28.23
C ALA A 161 2.53 -8.15 29.47
N ASN A 162 2.18 -9.41 29.70
CA ASN A 162 1.41 -9.85 30.88
C ASN A 162 0.08 -9.11 31.05
N LEU A 163 -0.55 -8.69 29.95
CA LEU A 163 -1.93 -8.25 29.95
C LEU A 163 -2.81 -9.49 30.09
N VAL A 164 -3.79 -9.43 30.99
CA VAL A 164 -4.71 -10.54 31.28
C VAL A 164 -6.13 -9.99 31.17
N HIS A 165 -7.02 -10.72 30.47
CA HIS A 165 -8.42 -10.36 30.28
C HIS A 165 -8.62 -8.96 29.66
N THR A 166 -7.75 -8.55 28.73
CA THR A 166 -7.88 -7.24 28.10
C THR A 166 -8.89 -7.28 26.96
N ASP A 167 -9.95 -6.48 27.05
CA ASP A 167 -10.96 -6.44 26.01
C ASP A 167 -10.48 -5.62 24.82
N THR A 168 -9.82 -4.48 25.06
CA THR A 168 -9.44 -3.55 23.98
C THR A 168 -8.08 -2.90 24.23
N LEU A 169 -7.19 -2.99 23.24
CA LEU A 169 -5.98 -2.18 23.12
C LEU A 169 -6.12 -1.29 21.88
N ARG A 170 -6.25 0.02 22.10
CA ARG A 170 -6.44 1.03 21.04
C ARG A 170 -5.29 2.04 21.07
N LEU A 171 -4.60 2.17 19.93
CA LEU A 171 -3.62 3.22 19.66
C LEU A 171 -4.17 4.11 18.56
N GLU A 172 -4.50 5.35 18.88
CA GLU A 172 -5.12 6.29 17.96
C GLU A 172 -4.24 7.51 17.77
N ASN A 173 -3.91 7.82 16.51
CA ASN A 173 -3.03 8.91 16.10
C ASN A 173 -1.74 8.98 16.93
N CYS A 174 -1.19 7.81 17.26
CA CYS A 174 0.02 7.72 18.05
C CYS A 174 1.25 7.82 17.14
N HIS A 175 2.21 8.67 17.52
CA HIS A 175 3.46 8.83 16.81
C HIS A 175 4.57 8.12 17.58
N ILE A 176 4.96 6.94 17.11
CA ILE A 176 6.04 6.15 17.70
C ILE A 176 7.29 6.36 16.84
N GLU A 177 8.37 6.86 17.43
CA GLU A 177 9.62 7.13 16.68
C GLU A 177 10.45 5.86 16.51
N THR A 178 10.69 5.15 17.61
CA THR A 178 11.48 3.91 17.61
C THR A 178 10.75 2.79 18.34
N THR A 179 10.80 1.59 17.77
CA THR A 179 10.20 0.38 18.34
C THR A 179 11.25 -0.71 18.46
N GLU A 180 11.36 -1.32 19.63
CA GLU A 180 12.22 -2.49 19.84
C GLU A 180 11.49 -3.79 19.49
N ALA A 181 12.27 -4.82 19.16
CA ALA A 181 11.74 -6.16 19.01
C ALA A 181 11.06 -6.63 20.31
N GLN A 182 9.96 -7.36 20.17
CA GLN A 182 9.16 -7.91 21.28
C GLN A 182 8.53 -6.84 22.18
N ALA A 183 8.34 -5.62 21.69
CA ALA A 183 7.60 -4.56 22.40
C ALA A 183 6.21 -5.04 22.88
N PHE A 184 5.53 -5.83 22.05
CA PHE A 184 4.27 -6.49 22.37
C PHE A 184 4.50 -8.00 22.42
N LYS A 185 4.32 -8.63 23.59
CA LYS A 185 4.62 -10.06 23.74
C LYS A 185 3.66 -10.81 24.63
N LYS A 186 3.20 -11.96 24.12
CA LYS A 186 2.57 -13.04 24.88
C LYS A 186 1.44 -12.55 25.79
N PHE A 187 0.43 -11.97 25.18
CA PHE A 187 -0.81 -11.59 25.84
C PHE A 187 -2.01 -11.83 24.94
N ASP A 188 -3.17 -11.92 25.56
CA ASP A 188 -4.47 -12.05 24.91
C ASP A 188 -5.22 -10.72 24.94
N VAL A 189 -5.90 -10.40 23.83
CA VAL A 189 -6.75 -9.21 23.72
C VAL A 189 -7.98 -9.47 22.86
N GLY A 190 -9.12 -8.86 23.21
CA GLY A 190 -10.32 -8.90 22.37
C GLY A 190 -10.14 -8.17 21.05
N TYR A 191 -9.89 -6.87 21.13
CA TYR A 191 -9.73 -5.95 20.00
C TYR A 191 -8.36 -5.28 20.05
N LEU A 192 -7.57 -5.45 18.99
CA LEU A 192 -6.30 -4.74 18.80
C LEU A 192 -6.46 -3.77 17.63
N HIS A 193 -6.59 -2.48 17.95
CA HIS A 193 -6.82 -1.43 16.96
C HIS A 193 -5.66 -0.43 16.97
N VAL A 194 -5.03 -0.24 15.82
CA VAL A 194 -4.11 0.87 15.58
C VAL A 194 -4.67 1.72 14.45
N ILE A 195 -4.99 2.96 14.77
CA ILE A 195 -5.74 3.88 13.91
C ILE A 195 -4.96 5.17 13.78
N GLY A 196 -4.57 5.53 12.56
CA GLY A 196 -3.73 6.69 12.29
C GLY A 196 -2.32 6.56 12.87
N GLY A 197 -1.56 7.65 12.78
CA GLY A 197 -0.23 7.73 13.37
C GLY A 197 0.86 6.99 12.60
N THR A 198 2.00 6.75 13.26
CA THR A 198 3.20 6.20 12.62
C THR A 198 3.95 5.22 13.53
N PHE A 199 4.55 4.19 12.94
CA PHE A 199 5.51 3.29 13.62
C PHE A 199 6.91 3.44 13.03
N GLY A 200 7.56 4.58 13.30
CA GLY A 200 8.96 4.86 12.96
C GLY A 200 9.37 4.56 11.52
N ASP A 201 10.68 4.56 11.31
CA ASP A 201 11.29 4.22 10.02
C ASP A 201 11.48 2.71 9.83
N GLN A 202 11.51 1.94 10.93
CA GLN A 202 11.67 0.50 10.88
C GLN A 202 10.84 -0.17 11.98
N ILE A 203 10.14 -1.24 11.60
CA ILE A 203 9.48 -2.17 12.51
C ILE A 203 10.32 -3.46 12.56
N PRO A 204 11.03 -3.73 13.66
CA PRO A 204 11.85 -4.93 13.77
C PRO A 204 11.04 -6.23 13.70
N SER A 205 11.73 -7.32 13.39
CA SER A 205 11.17 -8.67 13.50
C SER A 205 10.70 -8.94 14.92
N ARG A 206 9.58 -9.65 15.04
CA ARG A 206 8.95 -10.03 16.32
C ARG A 206 8.55 -8.83 17.19
N THR A 207 8.26 -7.67 16.60
CA THR A 207 7.73 -6.51 17.34
C THR A 207 6.45 -6.88 18.08
N MET A 208 5.52 -7.52 17.38
CA MET A 208 4.35 -8.17 17.94
C MET A 208 4.59 -9.68 17.91
N ASN A 209 4.79 -10.29 19.08
CA ASN A 209 5.21 -11.68 19.19
C ASN A 209 4.25 -12.50 20.05
N ASP A 210 3.64 -13.51 19.44
CA ASP A 210 2.77 -14.48 20.13
C ASP A 210 1.58 -13.80 20.81
N ILE A 211 0.94 -12.86 20.11
CA ILE A 211 -0.26 -12.16 20.59
C ILE A 211 -1.49 -12.93 20.13
N GLU A 212 -2.41 -13.23 21.04
CA GLU A 212 -3.70 -13.82 20.69
C GLU A 212 -4.77 -12.72 20.63
N VAL A 213 -5.45 -12.60 19.49
CA VAL A 213 -6.52 -11.60 19.28
C VAL A 213 -7.83 -12.32 19.04
N TYR A 214 -8.85 -12.11 19.88
CA TYR A 214 -10.09 -12.91 19.80
C TYR A 214 -11.10 -12.40 18.77
N HIS A 215 -11.18 -11.09 18.55
CA HIS A 215 -12.19 -10.48 17.70
C HIS A 215 -11.59 -9.88 16.44
N LYS A 216 -10.89 -8.75 16.57
CA LYS A 216 -10.44 -7.99 15.41
C LYS A 216 -9.05 -7.44 15.63
N PHE A 217 -8.19 -7.68 14.66
CA PHE A 217 -6.94 -6.96 14.47
C PHE A 217 -7.14 -5.93 13.35
N MET A 218 -6.86 -4.66 13.64
CA MET A 218 -7.07 -3.56 12.70
C MET A 218 -5.88 -2.63 12.67
N LEU A 219 -5.32 -2.43 11.48
CA LEU A 219 -4.45 -1.32 11.12
C LEU A 219 -5.24 -0.43 10.15
N ASP A 220 -5.47 0.82 10.52
CA ASP A 220 -6.22 1.78 9.71
C ASP A 220 -5.49 3.12 9.63
N GLY A 221 -5.06 3.57 8.45
CA GLY A 221 -4.45 4.90 8.32
C GLY A 221 -3.02 5.00 8.90
N VAL A 222 -2.34 3.88 9.10
CA VAL A 222 -1.04 3.83 9.78
C VAL A 222 0.11 3.97 8.78
N LYS A 223 1.08 4.83 9.07
CA LYS A 223 2.33 4.94 8.29
C LYS A 223 3.45 4.10 8.92
N MET A 224 4.10 3.28 8.11
CA MET A 224 5.20 2.41 8.51
C MET A 224 6.33 2.51 7.49
N GLY A 225 7.58 2.59 7.95
CA GLY A 225 8.75 2.52 7.06
C GLY A 225 9.00 1.08 6.59
N VAL A 226 10.14 0.51 6.98
CA VAL A 226 10.52 -0.87 6.66
C VAL A 226 9.94 -1.85 7.68
N VAL A 227 9.02 -2.70 7.24
CA VAL A 227 8.43 -3.77 8.06
C VAL A 227 9.22 -5.06 7.83
N ARG A 228 9.95 -5.49 8.86
CA ARG A 228 10.81 -6.68 8.77
C ARG A 228 10.03 -7.99 8.77
N SER A 229 10.67 -9.07 8.32
CA SER A 229 10.11 -10.42 8.38
C SER A 229 9.61 -10.79 9.77
N ASN A 230 8.42 -11.40 9.85
CA ASN A 230 7.75 -11.80 11.09
C ASN A 230 7.65 -10.66 12.13
N ALA A 231 7.49 -9.41 11.68
CA ALA A 231 7.24 -8.27 12.56
C ALA A 231 5.94 -8.43 13.35
N PHE A 232 4.90 -8.95 12.68
CA PHE A 232 3.57 -9.15 13.23
C PHE A 232 3.22 -10.63 13.32
N ILE A 233 3.46 -11.25 14.49
CA ILE A 233 3.11 -12.65 14.78
C ILE A 233 1.86 -12.66 15.66
N MET A 234 0.72 -12.99 15.08
CA MET A 234 -0.59 -12.94 15.74
C MET A 234 -1.40 -14.20 15.51
N LYS A 235 -2.17 -14.57 16.52
CA LYS A 235 -3.00 -15.78 16.52
C LYS A 235 -4.46 -15.48 16.74
N SER A 236 -5.30 -16.25 16.07
CA SER A 236 -6.73 -16.35 16.31
C SER A 236 -7.64 -15.15 15.95
N PRO A 237 -7.26 -14.07 15.23
CA PRO A 237 -8.21 -13.00 14.94
C PRO A 237 -9.35 -13.50 14.05
N ARG A 238 -10.60 -13.21 14.43
CA ARG A 238 -11.77 -13.48 13.57
C ARG A 238 -11.79 -12.56 12.34
N THR A 239 -11.21 -11.38 12.46
CA THR A 239 -11.09 -10.44 11.35
C THR A 239 -9.75 -9.73 11.39
N VAL A 240 -9.05 -9.76 10.26
CA VAL A 240 -7.82 -9.00 10.02
C VAL A 240 -8.15 -7.89 9.03
N ALA A 241 -7.95 -6.64 9.43
CA ALA A 241 -8.19 -5.48 8.57
C ALA A 241 -6.92 -4.61 8.50
N ILE A 242 -6.34 -4.48 7.32
CA ILE A 242 -5.22 -3.59 7.03
C ILE A 242 -5.72 -2.63 5.95
N GLN A 243 -6.02 -1.39 6.34
CA GLN A 243 -6.68 -0.44 5.47
C GLN A 243 -6.08 0.96 5.54
N ASN A 244 -6.08 1.68 4.42
CA ASN A 244 -5.60 3.07 4.34
C ASN A 244 -4.15 3.26 4.86
N CYS A 245 -3.34 2.20 4.91
CA CYS A 245 -1.98 2.27 5.43
C CYS A 245 -0.98 2.65 4.34
N VAL A 246 0.11 3.30 4.76
CA VAL A 246 1.25 3.63 3.88
C VAL A 246 2.47 2.89 4.40
N ILE A 247 2.98 1.96 3.60
CA ILE A 247 4.10 1.07 3.96
C ILE A 247 5.21 1.26 2.94
N GLU A 248 6.38 1.69 3.38
CA GLU A 248 7.51 1.94 2.46
C GLU A 248 8.11 0.64 1.92
N SER A 249 8.37 -0.33 2.80
CA SER A 249 8.92 -1.63 2.40
C SER A 249 8.35 -2.75 3.26
N LEU A 250 7.94 -3.84 2.61
CA LEU A 250 7.39 -5.02 3.26
C LEU A 250 8.26 -6.25 2.94
N GLU A 251 8.92 -6.80 3.97
CA GLU A 251 9.75 -8.00 3.84
C GLU A 251 8.93 -9.31 3.86
N SER A 252 9.59 -10.44 3.57
CA SER A 252 8.98 -11.77 3.47
C SER A 252 8.30 -12.16 4.77
N GLU A 253 7.07 -12.67 4.70
CA GLU A 253 6.28 -13.06 5.88
C GLU A 253 6.25 -11.98 6.97
N ALA A 254 6.22 -10.70 6.59
CA ALA A 254 6.12 -9.59 7.55
C ALA A 254 4.90 -9.74 8.49
N PHE A 255 3.80 -10.27 7.94
CA PHE A 255 2.60 -10.65 8.67
C PHE A 255 2.49 -12.19 8.77
N ASP A 256 2.78 -12.73 9.95
CA ASP A 256 2.53 -14.13 10.32
C ASP A 256 1.26 -14.19 11.17
N VAL A 257 0.11 -14.35 10.49
CA VAL A 257 -1.20 -14.23 11.11
C VAL A 257 -2.01 -15.48 10.87
N THR A 258 -2.40 -16.15 11.94
CA THR A 258 -3.29 -17.33 11.88
C THR A 258 -4.73 -16.91 12.16
N ALA A 259 -5.46 -16.52 11.09
CA ALA A 259 -6.81 -15.96 11.18
C ALA A 259 -7.90 -17.04 11.28
N ARG A 260 -8.99 -16.73 12.01
CA ARG A 260 -10.21 -17.57 12.14
C ARG A 260 -11.36 -17.11 11.24
N GLY A 261 -11.11 -16.12 10.40
CA GLY A 261 -12.13 -15.50 9.55
C GLY A 261 -11.53 -14.65 8.45
N ALA A 262 -12.25 -13.62 8.03
CA ALA A 262 -11.90 -12.83 6.84
C ALA A 262 -10.63 -11.97 7.04
N VAL A 263 -9.85 -11.85 5.97
CA VAL A 263 -8.68 -10.98 5.86
C VAL A 263 -8.98 -9.91 4.82
N ILE A 264 -8.84 -8.65 5.19
CA ILE A 264 -9.21 -7.50 4.36
C ILE A 264 -7.99 -6.58 4.27
N ILE A 265 -7.46 -6.42 3.07
CA ILE A 265 -6.34 -5.54 2.75
C ILE A 265 -6.80 -4.56 1.67
N LYS A 266 -7.09 -3.32 2.05
CA LYS A 266 -7.67 -2.35 1.11
C LYS A 266 -7.14 -0.92 1.22
N ASN A 267 -7.14 -0.18 0.12
CA ASN A 267 -6.74 1.24 0.12
C ASN A 267 -5.33 1.49 0.64
N ASN A 268 -4.41 0.52 0.53
CA ASN A 268 -3.06 0.69 1.04
C ASN A 268 -2.10 1.10 -0.07
N THR A 269 -1.06 1.84 0.32
CA THR A 269 0.05 2.20 -0.55
C THR A 269 1.31 1.50 -0.09
N PHE A 270 1.86 0.64 -0.94
CA PHE A 270 3.08 -0.10 -0.71
C PHE A 270 4.19 0.44 -1.62
N GLY A 271 5.34 0.82 -1.06
CA GLY A 271 6.51 1.21 -1.84
C GLY A 271 7.17 -0.01 -2.49
N SER A 272 7.72 -0.90 -1.68
CA SER A 272 8.34 -2.16 -2.12
C SER A 272 7.77 -3.37 -1.41
N ILE A 273 7.47 -4.44 -2.15
CA ILE A 273 7.00 -5.72 -1.57
C ILE A 273 7.96 -6.83 -2.00
N SER A 274 8.61 -7.46 -1.03
CA SER A 274 9.47 -8.62 -1.29
C SER A 274 8.66 -9.88 -1.54
N VAL A 275 9.31 -10.91 -2.07
CA VAL A 275 8.73 -12.24 -2.24
C VAL A 275 8.12 -12.78 -0.94
N GLY A 276 6.94 -13.42 -1.02
CA GLY A 276 6.30 -14.11 0.09
C GLY A 276 5.79 -13.21 1.23
N ALA A 277 5.63 -11.90 1.03
CA ALA A 277 5.24 -10.96 2.09
C ALA A 277 3.95 -11.35 2.83
N TYR A 278 2.96 -11.90 2.11
CA TYR A 278 1.64 -12.29 2.64
C TYR A 278 1.50 -13.79 2.93
N LEU A 279 2.54 -14.59 2.70
CA LEU A 279 2.49 -16.05 2.83
C LEU A 279 2.33 -16.52 4.29
N GLY A 280 2.70 -15.67 5.24
CA GLY A 280 2.50 -15.89 6.67
C GLY A 280 1.02 -15.81 7.10
N ILE A 281 0.13 -15.25 6.27
CA ILE A 281 -1.30 -15.17 6.58
C ILE A 281 -1.98 -16.50 6.22
N ARG A 282 -2.44 -17.22 7.25
CA ARG A 282 -2.97 -18.59 7.14
C ARG A 282 -4.27 -18.71 7.93
N ALA A 283 -5.16 -19.63 7.56
CA ALA A 283 -6.32 -19.92 8.40
C ALA A 283 -5.95 -20.86 9.57
N ASP A 284 -6.60 -20.64 10.70
CA ASP A 284 -6.53 -21.53 11.86
C ASP A 284 -7.19 -22.88 11.52
N ARG A 285 -6.39 -23.95 11.51
CA ARG A 285 -6.83 -25.31 11.15
C ARG A 285 -7.64 -25.98 12.26
N GLU A 286 -7.46 -25.58 13.51
CA GLU A 286 -8.05 -26.25 14.68
C GLU A 286 -9.53 -25.87 14.86
N ASN A 287 -9.93 -24.70 14.36
CA ASN A 287 -11.33 -24.24 14.35
C ASN A 287 -12.08 -24.54 13.04
N ARG A 288 -11.54 -25.41 12.18
CA ARG A 288 -12.22 -25.82 10.96
C ARG A 288 -13.42 -26.72 11.32
N PRO A 289 -14.67 -26.34 11.01
CA PRO A 289 -15.83 -27.17 11.31
C PRO A 289 -15.70 -28.53 10.58
N PRO A 290 -15.99 -29.66 11.24
CA PRO A 290 -15.57 -30.98 10.80
C PRO A 290 -16.34 -31.58 9.60
N SER A 291 -17.19 -30.83 8.88
CA SER A 291 -18.07 -31.47 7.88
C SER A 291 -18.63 -30.59 6.75
N SER A 292 -18.05 -29.43 6.42
CA SER A 292 -18.48 -28.69 5.22
C SER A 292 -17.31 -28.34 4.31
N SER A 293 -17.33 -28.90 3.12
CA SER A 293 -16.46 -28.63 1.98
C SER A 293 -16.59 -27.21 1.38
N SER A 294 -16.93 -26.18 2.17
CA SER A 294 -17.28 -24.86 1.60
C SER A 294 -16.98 -23.61 2.44
N LEU A 295 -16.54 -23.71 3.71
CA LEU A 295 -16.21 -22.52 4.50
C LEU A 295 -14.75 -22.12 4.34
N VAL A 296 -14.39 -21.76 3.10
CA VAL A 296 -13.15 -21.05 2.82
C VAL A 296 -13.36 -19.59 3.24
N HIS A 297 -12.47 -19.03 4.07
CA HIS A 297 -12.57 -17.64 4.49
C HIS A 297 -12.23 -16.71 3.32
N ASP A 298 -12.75 -15.48 3.34
CA ASP A 298 -12.44 -14.48 2.31
C ASP A 298 -11.10 -13.80 2.59
N PHE A 299 -10.28 -13.69 1.55
CA PHE A 299 -9.09 -12.83 1.52
C PHE A 299 -9.32 -11.76 0.45
N ILE A 300 -9.61 -10.54 0.89
CA ILE A 300 -9.99 -9.42 0.04
C ILE A 300 -8.78 -8.49 -0.10
N PHE A 301 -8.26 -8.34 -1.32
CA PHE A 301 -7.17 -7.45 -1.66
C PHE A 301 -7.63 -6.42 -2.69
N LYS A 302 -8.07 -5.24 -2.23
CA LYS A 302 -8.75 -4.26 -3.10
C LYS A 302 -8.19 -2.84 -3.05
N ASN A 303 -8.12 -2.17 -4.20
CA ASN A 303 -7.75 -0.76 -4.28
C ASN A 303 -6.40 -0.48 -3.60
N ASN A 304 -5.39 -1.32 -3.86
CA ASN A 304 -4.06 -1.14 -3.30
C ASN A 304 -3.13 -0.63 -4.40
N SER A 305 -2.18 0.23 -4.05
CA SER A 305 -1.15 0.73 -4.96
C SER A 305 0.22 0.17 -4.58
N VAL A 306 1.00 -0.29 -5.56
CA VAL A 306 2.33 -0.87 -5.36
C VAL A 306 3.33 -0.22 -6.30
N SER A 307 4.42 0.35 -5.77
CA SER A 307 5.44 1.00 -6.60
C SER A 307 6.47 0.02 -7.16
N SER A 308 6.87 -0.99 -6.40
CA SER A 308 7.82 -2.03 -6.82
C SER A 308 7.51 -3.36 -6.12
N PHE A 309 7.66 -4.48 -6.82
CA PHE A 309 7.40 -5.78 -6.24
C PHE A 309 8.22 -6.89 -6.91
N GLU A 310 8.60 -7.88 -6.12
CA GLU A 310 9.32 -9.07 -6.59
C GLU A 310 8.36 -10.14 -7.14
N GLU A 311 8.90 -11.10 -7.91
CA GLU A 311 8.15 -12.29 -8.34
C GLU A 311 7.69 -13.08 -7.10
N GLY A 312 6.38 -13.36 -7.00
CA GLY A 312 5.82 -14.05 -5.82
C GLY A 312 5.67 -13.17 -4.58
N SER A 313 5.69 -11.85 -4.71
CA SER A 313 5.37 -10.92 -3.61
C SER A 313 3.93 -11.04 -3.10
N LEU A 314 2.97 -11.15 -4.01
CA LEU A 314 1.53 -11.29 -3.72
C LEU A 314 1.09 -12.76 -3.69
N MET A 315 1.84 -13.60 -2.97
CA MET A 315 1.50 -15.00 -2.75
C MET A 315 0.55 -15.16 -1.57
N PHE A 316 -0.60 -15.81 -1.81
CA PHE A 316 -1.64 -16.06 -0.81
C PHE A 316 -1.87 -17.56 -0.59
N ASP A 317 -2.31 -17.93 0.62
CA ASP A 317 -2.76 -19.29 0.94
C ASP A 317 -4.14 -19.58 0.35
N ARG A 318 -4.15 -20.09 -0.88
CA ARG A 318 -5.35 -20.48 -1.63
C ARG A 318 -6.04 -21.74 -1.10
N THR A 319 -5.40 -22.49 -0.20
CA THR A 319 -6.01 -23.71 0.38
C THR A 319 -6.97 -23.37 1.51
N SER A 320 -6.73 -22.23 2.16
CA SER A 320 -7.46 -21.75 3.33
C SER A 320 -8.38 -20.57 3.02
N PHE A 321 -8.03 -19.78 1.98
CA PHE A 321 -8.75 -18.56 1.62
C PHE A 321 -9.22 -18.54 0.17
N ARG A 322 -10.39 -17.92 -0.05
CA ARG A 322 -10.89 -17.50 -1.35
C ARG A 322 -10.36 -16.09 -1.58
N VAL A 323 -9.45 -15.97 -2.54
CA VAL A 323 -8.73 -14.72 -2.80
C VAL A 323 -9.49 -13.89 -3.82
N GLU A 324 -9.83 -12.66 -3.46
CA GLU A 324 -10.41 -11.66 -4.35
C GLU A 324 -9.42 -10.50 -4.51
N ILE A 325 -8.90 -10.33 -5.72
CA ILE A 325 -8.01 -9.23 -6.09
C ILE A 325 -8.78 -8.30 -7.01
N ASP A 326 -8.82 -7.01 -6.69
CA ASP A 326 -9.50 -6.02 -7.53
C ASP A 326 -8.81 -4.65 -7.40
N ASN A 327 -8.78 -3.89 -8.49
CA ASN A 327 -8.24 -2.53 -8.51
C ASN A 327 -6.82 -2.44 -7.89
N LEU A 328 -5.89 -3.29 -8.34
CA LEU A 328 -4.48 -3.21 -7.99
C LEU A 328 -3.78 -2.23 -8.93
N LEU A 329 -3.35 -1.09 -8.39
CA LEU A 329 -2.58 -0.08 -9.12
C LEU A 329 -1.08 -0.37 -9.01
N ILE A 330 -0.44 -0.61 -10.15
CA ILE A 330 1.02 -0.60 -10.24
C ILE A 330 1.44 0.84 -10.51
N ALA A 331 2.07 1.49 -9.54
CA ALA A 331 2.49 2.89 -9.61
C ALA A 331 3.77 3.04 -10.47
N GLN A 332 3.72 2.48 -11.67
CA GLN A 332 4.75 2.55 -12.71
C GLN A 332 4.08 2.90 -14.04
N PRO A 333 4.81 3.54 -14.96
CA PRO A 333 4.29 3.83 -16.29
C PRO A 333 3.95 2.53 -17.04
N CYS A 334 2.81 2.49 -17.72
CA CYS A 334 2.38 1.33 -18.48
C CYS A 334 3.36 0.99 -19.62
N ASP A 335 3.85 -0.24 -19.66
CA ASP A 335 4.67 -0.77 -20.77
C ASP A 335 4.11 -2.10 -21.26
N CYS A 336 3.81 -2.17 -22.56
CA CYS A 336 3.30 -3.35 -23.26
C CYS A 336 4.12 -4.63 -23.01
N GLN A 337 5.44 -4.52 -22.82
CA GLN A 337 6.29 -5.68 -22.53
C GLN A 337 6.15 -6.14 -21.08
N MET A 338 5.89 -5.21 -20.15
CA MET A 338 5.84 -5.47 -18.72
C MET A 338 4.46 -5.89 -18.22
N LEU A 339 3.37 -5.47 -18.87
CA LEU A 339 2.00 -5.88 -18.51
C LEU A 339 1.83 -7.40 -18.31
N PRO A 340 2.25 -8.27 -19.25
CA PRO A 340 2.11 -9.72 -19.07
C PRO A 340 3.01 -10.26 -17.94
N VAL A 341 4.18 -9.65 -17.73
CA VAL A 341 5.11 -10.03 -16.64
C VAL A 341 4.48 -9.72 -15.28
N TRP A 342 3.95 -8.50 -15.11
CA TRP A 342 3.27 -8.10 -13.89
C TRP A 342 2.04 -8.96 -13.60
N ARG A 343 1.19 -9.21 -14.60
CA ARG A 343 0.04 -10.10 -14.46
C ARG A 343 0.46 -11.51 -14.01
N ASN A 344 1.50 -12.08 -14.62
CA ASN A 344 1.99 -13.41 -14.26
C ASN A 344 2.62 -13.45 -12.87
N ASN A 345 3.38 -12.43 -12.46
CA ASN A 345 4.01 -12.37 -11.14
C ASN A 345 2.99 -12.35 -10.00
N VAL A 346 1.80 -11.80 -10.23
CA VAL A 346 0.70 -11.75 -9.25
C VAL A 346 -0.19 -12.99 -9.30
N LEU A 347 -0.54 -13.47 -10.50
CA LEU A 347 -1.53 -14.55 -10.64
C LEU A 347 -0.91 -15.96 -10.70
N ASN A 348 0.28 -16.09 -11.29
CA ASN A 348 0.91 -17.37 -11.61
C ASN A 348 2.27 -17.49 -10.93
N TYR A 349 2.24 -17.56 -9.60
CA TYR A 349 3.43 -17.77 -8.77
C TYR A 349 3.73 -19.24 -8.48
N THR A 350 3.18 -20.19 -9.25
CA THR A 350 3.29 -21.64 -9.02
C THR A 350 4.76 -22.13 -9.01
N ASN A 351 5.60 -21.53 -9.86
CA ASN A 351 7.04 -21.82 -9.92
C ASN A 351 7.81 -21.29 -8.71
N VAL A 352 7.46 -20.10 -8.20
CA VAL A 352 8.07 -19.54 -6.99
C VAL A 352 7.59 -20.28 -5.75
N TYR A 353 6.29 -20.61 -5.69
CA TYR A 353 5.68 -21.41 -4.63
C TYR A 353 6.39 -22.74 -4.45
N SER A 354 6.60 -23.49 -5.55
CA SER A 354 7.31 -24.76 -5.49
C SER A 354 8.76 -24.60 -5.02
N ARG A 355 9.49 -23.55 -5.45
CA ARG A 355 10.86 -23.29 -4.97
C ARG A 355 10.93 -22.92 -3.48
N PHE A 356 10.00 -22.10 -2.99
CA PHE A 356 9.94 -21.70 -1.58
C PHE A 356 9.63 -22.90 -0.67
N TYR A 357 8.66 -23.73 -1.03
CA TYR A 357 8.25 -24.88 -0.21
C TYR A 357 9.09 -26.14 -0.42
N ALA A 358 9.67 -26.36 -1.61
CA ALA A 358 10.59 -27.49 -1.84
C ALA A 358 11.87 -27.40 -0.99
N ARG A 359 12.22 -26.20 -0.52
CA ARG A 359 13.37 -25.99 0.38
C ARG A 359 13.05 -26.30 1.85
N GLN A 360 11.77 -26.30 2.25
CA GLN A 360 11.35 -26.51 3.64
C GLN A 360 10.81 -27.92 3.94
N ASN A 361 10.35 -28.70 2.96
CA ASN A 361 9.82 -30.05 3.20
C ASN A 361 10.12 -31.03 2.04
N SER A 362 11.13 -31.89 2.19
CA SER A 362 11.43 -33.00 1.27
C SER A 362 10.43 -34.18 1.31
N LEU A 363 9.23 -34.03 1.90
CA LEU A 363 8.34 -35.17 2.19
C LEU A 363 6.88 -35.02 1.75
N VAL A 364 6.50 -33.96 1.04
CA VAL A 364 5.13 -33.87 0.48
C VAL A 364 5.22 -33.43 -0.98
N PRO A 365 4.84 -34.28 -1.96
CA PRO A 365 4.69 -33.84 -3.33
C PRO A 365 3.62 -32.74 -3.37
N PRO A 366 3.75 -31.70 -4.21
CA PRO A 366 2.69 -30.72 -4.35
C PRO A 366 1.46 -31.47 -4.86
N GLN A 367 0.48 -31.67 -3.98
CA GLN A 367 -0.82 -32.12 -4.42
C GLN A 367 -1.32 -31.06 -5.39
N SER A 368 -1.40 -31.43 -6.65
CA SER A 368 -2.10 -30.73 -7.72
C SER A 368 -3.60 -30.71 -7.38
N GLN A 369 -3.98 -30.01 -6.32
CA GLN A 369 -5.33 -29.52 -6.20
C GLN A 369 -5.45 -28.42 -7.24
N SER A 370 -6.39 -28.59 -8.16
CA SER A 370 -6.81 -27.56 -9.10
C SER A 370 -7.16 -26.31 -8.30
N GLN A 371 -6.20 -25.39 -8.15
CA GLN A 371 -6.46 -24.10 -7.54
C GLN A 371 -7.48 -23.42 -8.46
N GLU A 372 -8.62 -23.03 -7.89
CA GLU A 372 -9.56 -22.18 -8.62
C GLU A 372 -8.79 -20.95 -9.11
N ALA A 373 -8.96 -20.63 -10.39
CA ALA A 373 -8.36 -19.43 -10.96
C ALA A 373 -8.90 -18.22 -10.20
N ILE A 374 -8.01 -17.29 -9.84
CA ILE A 374 -8.42 -16.01 -9.25
C ILE A 374 -9.35 -15.34 -10.27
N SER A 375 -10.53 -14.93 -9.85
CA SER A 375 -11.50 -14.26 -10.73
C SER A 375 -10.91 -12.94 -11.21
N GLU A 376 -10.58 -12.86 -12.51
CA GLU A 376 -10.08 -11.65 -13.15
C GLU A 376 -11.25 -10.81 -13.67
N THR A 377 -11.28 -9.55 -13.27
CA THR A 377 -12.09 -8.50 -13.88
C THR A 377 -11.18 -7.63 -14.77
N PRO A 378 -11.71 -6.95 -15.81
CA PRO A 378 -10.90 -6.05 -16.63
C PRO A 378 -10.24 -4.91 -15.82
N GLU A 379 -10.81 -4.57 -14.66
CA GLU A 379 -10.32 -3.54 -13.73
C GLU A 379 -9.41 -4.08 -12.62
N THR A 380 -9.04 -5.37 -12.64
CA THR A 380 -8.20 -5.98 -11.60
C THR A 380 -6.80 -5.35 -11.54
N PHE A 381 -6.23 -4.98 -12.69
CA PHE A 381 -4.89 -4.43 -12.80
C PHE A 381 -4.89 -3.08 -13.50
N LEU A 382 -4.31 -2.08 -12.84
CA LEU A 382 -4.16 -0.72 -13.34
C LEU A 382 -2.68 -0.33 -13.40
N CYS A 383 -2.32 0.54 -14.33
CA CYS A 383 -1.02 1.21 -14.41
C CYS A 383 -1.19 2.70 -14.77
N LEU A 384 -0.11 3.47 -14.77
CA LEU A 384 -0.14 4.90 -15.05
C LEU A 384 0.13 5.18 -16.55
N ASP A 385 -0.83 5.79 -17.24
CA ASP A 385 -0.67 6.26 -18.63
C ASP A 385 -0.20 7.73 -18.63
N GLY A 386 0.95 8.03 -19.25
CA GLY A 386 1.49 9.40 -19.32
C GLY A 386 2.64 9.75 -18.35
N GLY A 387 3.14 8.80 -17.55
CA GLY A 387 4.29 8.99 -16.66
C GLY A 387 3.95 8.96 -15.16
N LEU A 388 4.92 9.24 -14.29
CA LEU A 388 4.79 9.13 -12.82
C LEU A 388 4.08 10.34 -12.15
N GLU A 389 4.16 11.54 -12.73
CA GLU A 389 3.64 12.77 -12.10
C GLU A 389 2.25 13.19 -12.65
N ASP A 390 1.97 12.95 -13.94
CA ASP A 390 0.71 13.31 -14.62
C ASP A 390 -0.09 12.06 -15.07
N GLY A 391 0.28 10.88 -14.57
CA GLY A 391 -0.25 9.60 -15.03
C GLY A 391 -1.69 9.36 -14.62
N VAL A 392 -2.58 9.09 -15.59
CA VAL A 392 -3.96 8.67 -15.31
C VAL A 392 -3.97 7.16 -15.09
N PRO A 393 -4.60 6.64 -14.00
CA PRO A 393 -4.79 5.21 -13.83
C PRO A 393 -5.62 4.64 -14.98
N THR A 394 -5.05 3.70 -15.73
CA THR A 394 -5.73 2.99 -16.81
C THR A 394 -5.64 1.49 -16.61
N SER A 395 -6.65 0.76 -17.07
CA SER A 395 -6.66 -0.70 -16.96
C SER A 395 -5.72 -1.33 -17.97
N PHE A 396 -5.16 -2.48 -17.62
CA PHE A 396 -4.24 -3.20 -18.52
C PHE A 396 -4.92 -3.54 -19.84
N ALA A 397 -6.20 -3.94 -19.81
CA ALA A 397 -6.95 -4.29 -21.00
C ALA A 397 -7.15 -3.07 -21.93
N ASP A 398 -7.50 -1.91 -21.36
CA ASP A 398 -7.69 -0.69 -22.14
C ASP A 398 -6.37 -0.20 -22.74
N TYR A 399 -5.28 -0.20 -21.96
CA TYR A 399 -3.96 0.18 -22.47
C TYR A 399 -3.44 -0.78 -23.56
N GLU A 400 -3.61 -2.09 -23.37
CA GLU A 400 -3.18 -3.11 -24.34
C GLU A 400 -3.89 -2.93 -25.69
N THR A 401 -5.20 -2.65 -25.68
CA THR A 401 -5.97 -2.43 -26.91
C THR A 401 -5.57 -1.14 -27.63
N ARG A 402 -5.32 -0.04 -26.90
CA ARG A 402 -4.99 1.27 -27.48
C ARG A 402 -3.55 1.37 -27.99
N HIS A 403 -2.58 0.87 -27.23
CA HIS A 403 -1.16 1.13 -27.47
C HIS A 403 -0.37 -0.10 -27.94
N CYS A 404 -0.75 -1.32 -27.51
CA CYS A 404 0.05 -2.52 -27.75
C CYS A 404 -0.35 -3.30 -29.02
N SER A 405 -1.58 -3.13 -29.50
CA SER A 405 -2.12 -3.83 -30.68
C SER A 405 -1.42 -3.48 -32.01
N LEU A 406 -0.65 -2.38 -32.06
CA LEU A 406 -0.01 -1.87 -33.28
C LEU A 406 1.32 -2.57 -33.64
N GLY A 407 1.98 -3.26 -32.69
CA GLY A 407 3.30 -3.88 -32.92
C GLY A 407 3.29 -5.04 -33.90
N GLY A 408 2.25 -5.88 -33.87
CA GLY A 408 2.08 -6.97 -34.83
C GLY A 408 1.55 -6.50 -36.19
N SER A 409 0.63 -5.54 -36.18
CA SER A 409 -0.01 -5.03 -37.40
C SER A 409 0.95 -4.23 -38.28
N MET A 410 1.84 -3.42 -37.71
CA MET A 410 2.83 -2.68 -38.51
C MET A 410 3.82 -3.58 -39.22
N LEU A 411 4.27 -4.67 -38.58
CA LEU A 411 5.17 -5.64 -39.21
C LEU A 411 4.49 -6.38 -40.37
N VAL A 412 3.21 -6.72 -40.22
CA VAL A 412 2.40 -7.32 -41.30
C VAL A 412 2.18 -6.32 -42.44
N VAL A 413 1.88 -5.06 -42.14
CA VAL A 413 1.73 -4.00 -43.16
C VAL A 413 3.06 -3.74 -43.89
N ILE A 414 4.19 -3.77 -43.20
CA ILE A 414 5.52 -3.65 -43.81
C ILE A 414 5.83 -4.86 -44.71
N LEU A 415 5.54 -6.08 -44.26
CA LEU A 415 5.73 -7.29 -45.09
C LEU A 415 4.83 -7.28 -46.34
N ILE A 416 3.57 -6.87 -46.20
CA ILE A 416 2.64 -6.75 -47.33
C ILE A 416 3.15 -5.70 -48.33
N SER A 417 3.57 -4.52 -47.84
CA SER A 417 4.09 -3.46 -48.72
C SER A 417 5.39 -3.85 -49.43
N VAL A 418 6.34 -4.50 -48.73
CA VAL A 418 7.58 -5.02 -49.35
C VAL A 418 7.28 -6.10 -50.38
N SER A 419 6.36 -7.03 -50.09
CA SER A 419 5.96 -8.08 -51.03
C SER A 419 5.28 -7.50 -52.28
N ALA A 420 4.44 -6.47 -52.12
CA ALA A 420 3.79 -5.77 -53.22
C ALA A 420 4.81 -5.06 -54.11
N ILE A 421 5.83 -4.40 -53.52
CA ILE A 421 6.91 -3.74 -54.27
C ILE A 421 7.72 -4.77 -55.07
N LEU A 422 8.09 -5.90 -54.47
CA LEU A 422 8.81 -6.97 -55.17
C LEU A 422 8.00 -7.57 -56.33
N ALA A 423 6.70 -7.78 -56.13
CA ALA A 423 5.80 -8.25 -57.20
C ALA A 423 5.72 -7.23 -58.36
N LEU A 424 5.64 -5.93 -58.04
CA LEU A 424 5.62 -4.86 -59.03
C LEU A 424 6.91 -4.84 -59.87
N VAL A 425 8.07 -4.97 -59.22
CA VAL A 425 9.37 -5.04 -59.91
C VAL A 425 9.45 -6.28 -60.81
N ALA A 426 8.99 -7.43 -60.33
CA ALA A 426 8.96 -8.66 -61.13
C ALA A 426 8.05 -8.54 -62.36
N CYS A 427 6.86 -7.93 -62.21
CA CYS A 427 5.95 -7.63 -63.31
C CYS A 427 6.58 -6.71 -64.35
N VAL A 428 7.24 -5.62 -63.93
CA VAL A 428 7.95 -4.72 -64.85
C VAL A 428 9.06 -5.46 -65.60
N CYS A 429 9.86 -6.28 -64.91
CA CYS A 429 10.88 -7.11 -65.54
C CYS A 429 10.31 -8.10 -66.57
N LEU A 430 9.16 -8.74 -66.26
CA LEU A 430 8.46 -9.64 -67.18
C LEU A 430 7.90 -8.91 -68.40
N ILE A 431 7.35 -7.72 -68.22
CA ILE A 431 6.86 -6.88 -69.32
C ILE A 431 8.04 -6.51 -70.24
N VAL A 432 9.15 -6.03 -69.67
CA VAL A 432 10.36 -5.69 -70.45
C VAL A 432 10.90 -6.91 -71.19
N TRP A 433 10.92 -8.08 -70.55
CA TRP A 433 11.36 -9.33 -71.18
C TRP A 433 10.42 -9.77 -72.31
N CYS A 434 9.10 -9.70 -72.11
CA CYS A 434 8.09 -10.00 -73.13
C CYS A 434 8.20 -9.03 -74.32
N CYS A 435 8.34 -7.73 -74.08
CA CYS A 435 8.55 -6.73 -75.12
C CYS A 435 9.84 -6.98 -75.91
N ARG A 436 10.95 -7.34 -75.23
CA ARG A 436 12.22 -7.71 -75.89
C ARG A 436 12.09 -8.99 -76.71
N ARG A 437 11.40 -10.01 -76.20
CA ARG A 437 11.17 -11.29 -76.88
C ARG A 437 10.27 -11.13 -78.10
N HIS A 438 9.22 -10.33 -78.00
CA HIS A 438 8.32 -10.01 -79.11
C HIS A 438 9.05 -9.23 -80.22
N ARG A 439 9.91 -8.27 -79.87
CA ARG A 439 10.78 -7.59 -80.86
C ARG A 439 11.75 -8.55 -81.56
N ARG A 440 12.26 -9.57 -80.86
CA ARG A 440 13.16 -10.59 -81.44
C ARG A 440 12.45 -11.51 -82.43
N ASN A 441 11.20 -11.89 -82.14
CA ASN A 441 10.40 -12.72 -83.05
C ASN A 441 9.92 -11.96 -84.29
N ASN A 442 9.57 -10.67 -84.17
CA ASN A 442 9.14 -9.87 -85.34
C ASN A 442 10.28 -9.48 -86.30
N ARG A 443 11.56 -9.68 -85.93
CA ARG A 443 12.70 -9.45 -86.84
C ARG A 443 13.01 -10.65 -87.77
N LYS A 444 12.36 -11.81 -87.60
CA LYS A 444 12.62 -13.01 -88.43
C LYS A 444 11.59 -13.26 -89.54
N LYS A 445 10.64 -12.34 -89.76
CA LYS A 445 9.67 -12.40 -90.87
C LYS A 445 9.90 -11.23 -91.85
N TRP A 446 10.96 -11.31 -92.64
CA TRP A 446 10.99 -10.69 -93.97
C TRP A 446 11.52 -11.72 -94.97
N ILE A 447 10.79 -11.76 -96.08
CA ILE A 447 10.68 -12.77 -97.13
C ILE A 447 11.94 -12.94 -97.98
N SER A 448 12.26 -14.19 -98.30
CA SER A 448 13.21 -14.58 -99.34
C SER A 448 12.52 -14.53 -100.72
N VAL A 449 13.11 -13.81 -101.68
CA VAL A 449 12.79 -13.92 -103.12
C VAL A 449 14.09 -14.26 -103.88
N PRO A 450 14.13 -15.32 -104.71
CA PRO A 450 15.23 -15.58 -105.63
C PRO A 450 14.89 -15.12 -107.06
N THR A 451 15.88 -14.60 -107.80
CA THR A 451 16.36 -15.08 -109.12
C THR A 451 17.14 -14.02 -109.92
N ASN A 452 18.32 -14.45 -110.38
CA ASN A 452 18.98 -14.22 -111.68
C ASN A 452 19.19 -12.80 -112.25
N ALA A 453 20.45 -12.54 -112.57
CA ALA A 453 20.97 -11.49 -113.46
C ALA A 453 20.47 -11.66 -114.93
N PRO A 454 20.63 -10.70 -115.86
CA PRO A 454 21.96 -10.26 -116.35
C PRO A 454 22.14 -8.77 -116.71
N ASP A 455 23.37 -8.30 -116.47
CA ASP A 455 24.31 -7.59 -117.37
C ASP A 455 23.97 -6.24 -118.06
N VAL A 456 25.08 -5.54 -118.36
CA VAL A 456 25.29 -4.47 -119.36
C VAL A 456 25.45 -3.01 -118.87
N VAL A 457 26.73 -2.63 -118.71
CA VAL A 457 27.42 -1.42 -119.25
C VAL A 457 26.97 -0.02 -118.76
N SER A 458 27.87 0.73 -118.10
CA SER A 458 28.65 1.82 -118.74
C SER A 458 29.20 2.86 -117.75
N LYS A 459 30.51 3.10 -117.88
CA LYS A 459 31.19 4.42 -117.85
C LYS A 459 31.27 5.27 -116.55
N LYS A 460 32.51 5.30 -116.03
CA LYS A 460 33.53 6.36 -116.27
C LYS A 460 33.58 7.59 -115.32
N ASN A 461 34.74 7.69 -114.65
CA ASN A 461 35.44 8.89 -114.11
C ASN A 461 34.80 9.60 -112.90
N GLY A 462 35.50 10.21 -111.93
CA GLY A 462 36.91 10.49 -111.62
C GLY A 462 36.90 11.15 -110.21
N VAL A 463 37.86 10.89 -109.32
CA VAL A 463 39.14 11.61 -109.14
C VAL A 463 38.99 13.02 -108.50
N ILE A 464 39.63 13.17 -107.32
CA ILE A 464 40.16 14.38 -106.63
C ILE A 464 39.20 15.27 -105.81
N GLY A 465 39.37 15.24 -104.47
CA GLY A 465 40.14 16.28 -103.75
C GLY A 465 39.41 17.39 -102.97
N ARG A 466 39.78 17.45 -101.68
CA ARG A 466 40.28 18.62 -100.92
C ARG A 466 39.30 19.63 -100.28
N GLU A 467 39.38 19.61 -98.94
CA GLU A 467 39.42 20.68 -97.92
C GLU A 467 38.68 22.03 -98.08
N ALA A 468 38.17 22.44 -96.90
CA ALA A 468 38.16 23.80 -96.33
C ALA A 468 36.94 24.72 -96.58
N ALA A 469 36.25 24.96 -95.46
CA ALA A 469 35.96 26.26 -94.86
C ALA A 469 34.92 27.22 -95.50
N THR A 470 34.00 27.61 -94.61
CA THR A 470 33.45 28.96 -94.39
C THR A 470 32.46 29.58 -95.38
N SER A 471 31.25 29.79 -94.84
CA SER A 471 30.40 31.00 -94.89
C SER A 471 29.99 31.58 -96.25
N GLY A 472 28.67 31.57 -96.50
CA GLY A 472 28.01 32.45 -97.47
C GLY A 472 26.63 31.96 -97.88
N ALA A 473 25.57 32.54 -97.31
CA ALA A 473 24.20 32.50 -97.87
C ALA A 473 24.07 33.52 -99.04
N PRO A 474 22.94 33.70 -99.76
CA PRO A 474 21.60 33.07 -99.65
C PRO A 474 20.89 32.74 -101.02
N VAL A 475 19.59 32.38 -100.93
CA VAL A 475 18.50 32.44 -101.95
C VAL A 475 18.35 31.22 -102.88
N ASP A 476 17.19 30.67 -103.24
CA ASP A 476 15.81 30.52 -102.71
C ASP A 476 15.11 29.59 -103.74
N SER A 477 14.40 28.56 -103.28
CA SER A 477 13.15 28.09 -103.92
C SER A 477 12.42 27.13 -102.97
N ARG A 478 11.64 27.77 -102.07
CA ARG A 478 10.30 27.40 -101.59
C ARG A 478 9.72 26.15 -102.28
N ILE A 479 9.23 25.16 -101.55
CA ILE A 479 7.82 25.15 -101.10
C ILE A 479 7.69 24.90 -99.59
N THR A 480 6.90 25.79 -99.00
CA THR A 480 6.47 25.96 -97.61
C THR A 480 5.25 25.12 -97.23
N MET A 481 5.19 24.63 -95.99
CA MET A 481 3.97 24.62 -95.18
C MET A 481 4.33 25.00 -93.74
N VAL A 482 3.58 25.97 -93.24
CA VAL A 482 3.78 26.82 -92.04
C VAL A 482 2.87 26.26 -90.92
N VAL A 483 3.39 25.84 -89.75
CA VAL A 483 3.40 26.50 -88.39
C VAL A 483 1.97 26.56 -87.74
N PRO A 484 1.73 26.62 -86.40
CA PRO A 484 2.65 26.87 -85.27
C PRO A 484 2.61 25.93 -84.05
N ASP A 485 3.79 25.86 -83.43
CA ASP A 485 4.11 26.19 -82.04
C ASP A 485 3.14 25.79 -80.92
N GLY A 486 3.66 24.88 -80.10
CA GLY A 486 3.39 24.93 -78.68
C GLY A 486 4.04 26.14 -78.04
N ARG A 487 3.30 26.77 -77.13
CA ARG A 487 3.85 27.25 -75.85
C ARG A 487 2.85 27.03 -74.73
N LEU A 488 3.45 26.80 -73.57
CA LEU A 488 2.86 26.46 -72.28
C LEU A 488 1.92 27.51 -71.73
N TYR A 489 0.90 27.03 -71.00
CA TYR A 489 0.42 27.66 -69.76
C TYR A 489 0.22 26.57 -68.69
N ARG A 490 0.56 26.98 -67.46
CA ARG A 490 0.47 26.30 -66.16
C ARG A 490 -0.82 26.77 -65.48
N GLU A 491 -1.31 26.00 -64.50
CA GLU A 491 -2.54 26.15 -63.65
C GLU A 491 -3.68 25.22 -64.10
N THR A 492 -4.50 24.56 -63.26
CA THR A 492 -4.65 24.36 -61.80
C THR A 492 -5.57 23.15 -61.60
N GLU A 493 -5.63 22.62 -60.39
CA GLU A 493 -6.36 21.43 -59.93
C GLU A 493 -7.80 21.29 -60.44
N PHE A 494 -8.19 20.06 -60.80
CA PHE A 494 -9.60 19.65 -60.90
C PHE A 494 -9.91 18.68 -59.76
N HIS A 495 -10.55 19.20 -58.72
CA HIS A 495 -11.26 18.42 -57.71
C HIS A 495 -12.55 17.87 -58.35
N VAL A 496 -12.68 16.54 -58.42
CA VAL A 496 -13.98 15.92 -58.63
C VAL A 496 -14.50 15.50 -57.26
N ILE A 497 -15.40 16.32 -56.70
CA ILE A 497 -16.19 16.00 -55.52
C ILE A 497 -17.34 15.12 -56.01
N VAL A 498 -17.39 13.86 -55.57
CA VAL A 498 -18.58 13.03 -55.70
C VAL A 498 -19.32 13.13 -54.37
N GLU A 499 -20.32 14.02 -54.32
CA GLU A 499 -21.28 14.06 -53.22
C GLU A 499 -22.18 12.83 -53.30
N LYS A 500 -22.09 11.96 -52.30
CA LYS A 500 -23.06 10.88 -52.07
C LYS A 500 -23.95 11.31 -50.91
N ALA A 501 -25.18 11.72 -51.24
CA ALA A 501 -26.21 11.99 -50.24
C ALA A 501 -26.86 10.66 -49.82
N GLU A 502 -26.74 10.31 -48.55
CA GLU A 502 -27.57 9.28 -47.92
C GLU A 502 -28.60 9.98 -47.01
N PRO A 503 -29.91 9.71 -47.18
CA PRO A 503 -30.94 10.37 -46.39
C PRO A 503 -31.04 9.78 -44.98
N LEU A 504 -30.87 10.64 -43.97
CA LEU A 504 -31.34 10.43 -42.61
C LEU A 504 -32.88 10.44 -42.63
N THR A 505 -33.49 9.34 -42.21
CA THR A 505 -34.86 9.39 -41.68
C THR A 505 -34.81 8.96 -40.23
N THR A 506 -35.20 9.92 -39.41
CA THR A 506 -35.38 9.87 -37.97
C THR A 506 -36.61 9.06 -37.58
N GLU A 507 -36.55 8.62 -36.34
CA GLU A 507 -37.48 7.83 -35.53
C GLU A 507 -38.98 8.07 -35.70
N LEU A 508 -39.72 6.97 -35.48
CA LEU A 508 -40.97 6.92 -34.71
C LEU A 508 -40.98 5.64 -33.87
#